data_AF-A0A671DXG8-F1
#
_entry.id   AF-A0A671DXG8-F1
#
_cell.length_a   1.000
_cell.length_b   1.000
_cell.length_c   1.000
_cell.angle_alpha   90.00
_cell.angle_beta   90.00
_cell.angle_gamma   90.00
#
_symmetry.space_group_name_H-M   'P 1'
#
loop_
_entity.id
_entity.type
_entity.pdbx_description
1 polymer ?
#
loop_
_entity_poly.entity_id
_entity_poly.type
_entity_poly.pdbx_seq_one_letter_code
_entity_poly.pdbx_strand_id
1 'polypeptide(L)'
;MASRGRKRKAEAEVVAAADKREKRAGGQKGVEEATVVIEHCTSRVYGRNAAALRQALRLEAPELPVKVNPAKPRRGSFEVTLLRPDGSSAELWTGIKKGPPRKLKFPDPPEVVEELKKYLS
;
A
#
# COMPACT_ATOMS: atom_id res chain seq x y z
N MET A 1 4.15 12.73 -44.31
CA MET A 1 3.27 11.62 -43.84
C MET A 1 2.54 12.08 -42.60
N ALA A 2 1.21 12.15 -42.63
CA ALA A 2 0.40 12.57 -41.50
C ALA A 2 -0.74 11.58 -41.25
N SER A 3 -0.88 11.13 -40.01
CA SER A 3 -2.15 10.70 -39.40
C SER A 3 -1.90 10.46 -37.91
N ARG A 4 -2.19 11.44 -37.04
CA ARG A 4 -3.49 11.67 -36.35
C ARG A 4 -3.83 10.55 -35.36
N GLY A 5 -3.84 10.93 -34.08
CA GLY A 5 -4.15 10.05 -32.96
C GLY A 5 -5.53 9.42 -33.03
N ARG A 6 -5.67 8.28 -32.34
CA ARG A 6 -6.96 7.63 -32.08
C ARG A 6 -7.20 7.57 -30.58
N LYS A 7 -8.06 8.48 -30.10
CA LYS A 7 -8.94 8.22 -28.97
C LYS A 7 -9.81 7.01 -29.32
N ARG A 8 -9.90 6.03 -28.43
CA ARG A 8 -11.07 5.15 -28.34
C ARG A 8 -11.46 4.98 -26.89
N LYS A 9 -12.65 5.52 -26.56
CA LYS A 9 -13.50 5.06 -25.47
C LYS A 9 -13.94 3.64 -25.81
N ALA A 10 -13.97 2.76 -24.82
CA ALA A 10 -14.87 1.62 -24.76
C ALA A 10 -15.17 1.38 -23.29
N GLU A 11 -16.41 1.64 -22.91
CA GLU A 11 -17.04 1.06 -21.72
C GLU A 11 -17.08 -0.46 -21.90
N ALA A 12 -16.68 -1.18 -20.87
CA ALA A 12 -17.10 -2.54 -20.62
C ALA A 12 -17.12 -2.70 -19.10
N GLU A 13 -18.34 -2.70 -18.57
CA GLU A 13 -18.73 -3.17 -17.25
C GLU A 13 -18.42 -4.68 -17.11
N VAL A 14 -18.85 -5.30 -16.02
CA VAL A 14 -18.61 -6.70 -15.58
C VAL A 14 -17.21 -6.88 -14.95
N VAL A 15 -17.03 -7.24 -13.67
CA VAL A 15 -17.79 -8.17 -12.83
C VAL A 15 -17.56 -7.82 -11.35
N ALA A 16 -18.63 -7.78 -10.59
CA ALA A 16 -18.62 -7.87 -9.14
C ALA A 16 -18.28 -9.31 -8.70
N ALA A 17 -17.30 -9.46 -7.82
CA ALA A 17 -17.05 -10.59 -6.89
C ALA A 17 -15.63 -10.40 -6.34
N ALA A 18 -15.32 -10.48 -5.05
CA ALA A 18 -16.02 -11.08 -3.94
C ALA A 18 -15.62 -10.35 -2.65
N ASP A 19 -16.63 -9.84 -1.96
CA ASP A 19 -16.64 -9.84 -0.50
C ASP A 19 -16.74 -11.30 -0.05
N LYS A 20 -15.71 -11.84 0.62
CA LYS A 20 -15.86 -12.65 1.83
C LYS A 20 -14.53 -13.16 2.37
N ARG A 21 -14.50 -13.23 3.70
CA ARG A 21 -13.69 -14.12 4.57
C ARG A 21 -12.21 -13.71 4.74
N GLU A 22 -11.64 -13.69 5.93
CA GLU A 22 -12.02 -14.42 7.14
C GLU A 22 -11.45 -13.73 8.38
N LYS A 23 -12.31 -13.63 9.38
CA LYS A 23 -12.08 -13.27 10.77
C LYS A 23 -11.10 -14.28 11.39
N ARG A 24 -9.98 -13.83 11.95
CA ARG A 24 -9.23 -14.59 12.97
C ARG A 24 -8.78 -13.64 14.06
N ALA A 25 -9.39 -13.83 15.22
CA ALA A 25 -9.01 -13.26 16.49
C ALA A 25 -7.99 -14.17 17.17
N GLY A 26 -7.08 -13.55 17.92
CA GLY A 26 -6.04 -14.18 18.75
C GLY A 26 -4.74 -13.41 18.52
N GLY A 27 -4.16 -12.67 19.45
CA GLY A 27 -4.49 -12.43 20.84
C GLY A 27 -3.17 -12.23 21.59
N GLN A 28 -2.69 -11.00 21.70
CA GLN A 28 -1.70 -10.55 22.69
C GLN A 28 -1.73 -9.01 22.81
N LYS A 29 -1.85 -8.54 24.06
CA LYS A 29 -2.27 -7.19 24.47
C LYS A 29 -1.17 -6.11 24.40
N GLY A 30 -0.48 -5.99 23.27
CA GLY A 30 0.47 -4.90 22.99
C GLY A 30 0.19 -4.11 21.71
N VAL A 31 -0.71 -4.62 20.85
CA VAL A 31 -1.00 -4.12 19.49
C VAL A 31 -2.47 -3.72 19.37
N GLU A 32 -3.00 -2.97 20.33
CA GLU A 32 -4.38 -2.47 20.20
C GLU A 32 -4.44 -1.47 19.01
N GLU A 33 -4.92 -1.99 17.88
CA GLU A 33 -5.42 -1.34 16.65
C GLU A 33 -4.48 -0.55 15.74
N ALA A 34 -3.15 -0.69 15.86
CA ALA A 34 -2.28 -0.17 14.82
C ALA A 34 -2.52 -0.92 13.48
N THR A 35 -2.56 -0.23 12.35
CA THR A 35 -2.81 -0.81 11.02
C THR A 35 -1.89 -0.15 9.99
N VAL A 36 -1.18 -0.93 9.18
CA VAL A 36 -0.40 -0.39 8.06
C VAL A 36 -1.28 -0.31 6.82
N VAL A 37 -1.24 0.84 6.14
CA VAL A 37 -1.91 1.07 4.86
C VAL A 37 -0.85 1.30 3.78
N ILE A 38 -0.93 0.51 2.72
CA ILE A 38 -0.13 0.70 1.51
C ILE A 38 -1.07 1.25 0.43
N GLU A 39 -0.87 2.50 0.03
CA GLU A 39 -1.52 3.08 -1.14
C GLU A 39 -0.56 3.07 -2.32
N HIS A 40 -1.01 2.56 -3.46
CA HIS A 40 -0.20 2.58 -4.67
C HIS A 40 -1.04 2.77 -5.94
N CYS A 41 -0.47 3.44 -6.93
CA CYS A 41 -1.02 3.53 -8.28
C CYS A 41 -1.39 2.14 -8.84
N THR A 42 -2.51 2.01 -9.56
CA THR A 42 -3.04 0.72 -10.07
C THR A 42 -2.18 0.02 -11.13
N SER A 43 -1.05 0.59 -11.53
CA SER A 43 -0.14 -0.03 -12.50
C SER A 43 0.57 -1.27 -11.94
N ARG A 44 0.90 -2.22 -12.83
CA ARG A 44 1.57 -3.49 -12.49
C ARG A 44 2.88 -3.32 -11.72
N VAL A 45 3.69 -2.31 -12.06
CA VAL A 45 4.99 -2.05 -11.41
C VAL A 45 4.78 -1.69 -9.94
N TYR A 46 3.82 -0.81 -9.66
CA TYR A 46 3.50 -0.38 -8.29
C TYR A 46 2.90 -1.54 -7.49
N GLY A 47 1.99 -2.31 -8.09
CA GLY A 47 1.41 -3.49 -7.42
C GLY A 47 2.43 -4.56 -7.04
N ARG A 48 3.45 -4.82 -7.89
CA ARG A 48 4.53 -5.78 -7.55
C ARG A 48 5.36 -5.32 -6.36
N ASN A 49 5.75 -4.04 -6.33
CA ASN A 49 6.51 -3.48 -5.22
C ASN A 49 5.68 -3.47 -3.93
N ALA A 50 4.39 -3.11 -4.01
CA ALA A 50 3.48 -3.16 -2.87
C ALA A 50 3.31 -4.59 -2.31
N ALA A 51 3.23 -5.59 -3.19
CA ALA A 51 3.15 -6.98 -2.78
C ALA A 51 4.44 -7.49 -2.12
N ALA A 52 5.62 -7.06 -2.59
CA ALA A 52 6.90 -7.39 -1.96
C ALA A 52 6.99 -6.77 -0.56
N LEU A 53 6.66 -5.48 -0.44
CA LEU A 53 6.63 -4.78 0.84
C LEU A 53 5.63 -5.41 1.82
N ARG A 54 4.41 -5.71 1.36
CA ARG A 54 3.39 -6.39 2.17
C ARG A 54 3.89 -7.73 2.73
N GLN A 55 4.65 -8.50 1.95
CA GLN A 55 5.22 -9.76 2.42
C GLN A 55 6.27 -9.53 3.49
N ALA A 56 7.19 -8.59 3.28
CA ALA A 56 8.21 -8.24 4.29
C ALA A 56 7.56 -7.77 5.61
N LEU A 57 6.56 -6.90 5.54
CA LEU A 57 5.82 -6.43 6.71
C LEU A 57 5.13 -7.56 7.47
N ARG A 58 4.56 -8.54 6.77
CA ARG A 58 3.91 -9.71 7.39
C ARG A 58 4.89 -10.69 8.01
N LEU A 59 6.10 -10.79 7.47
CA LEU A 59 7.15 -11.63 8.03
C LEU A 59 7.67 -11.03 9.33
N GLU A 60 7.86 -9.70 9.37
CA GLU A 60 8.36 -9.03 10.56
C GLU A 60 7.28 -8.83 11.63
N ALA A 61 6.09 -8.35 11.22
CA ALA A 61 4.99 -8.02 12.12
C ALA A 61 3.73 -8.79 11.69
N PRO A 62 3.66 -10.11 11.94
CA PRO A 62 2.53 -10.94 11.53
C PRO A 62 1.21 -10.54 12.22
N GLU A 63 1.30 -9.93 13.40
CA GLU A 63 0.14 -9.48 14.17
C GLU A 63 -0.47 -8.17 13.63
N LEU A 64 0.27 -7.41 12.83
CA LEU A 64 -0.14 -6.10 12.36
C LEU A 64 -0.98 -6.20 11.08
N PRO A 65 -2.23 -5.71 11.06
CA PRO A 65 -3.04 -5.69 9.85
C PRO A 65 -2.40 -4.81 8.77
N VAL A 66 -2.31 -5.36 7.55
CA VAL A 66 -1.84 -4.62 6.36
C VAL A 66 -2.96 -4.50 5.34
N LYS A 67 -3.45 -3.27 5.13
CA LYS A 67 -4.45 -2.92 4.12
C LYS A 67 -3.76 -2.38 2.87
N VAL A 68 -4.27 -2.74 1.69
CA VAL A 68 -3.74 -2.26 0.40
C VAL A 68 -4.85 -1.57 -0.36
N ASN A 69 -4.64 -0.31 -0.76
CA ASN A 69 -5.60 0.53 -1.50
C ASN A 69 -7.03 0.48 -0.91
N PRO A 70 -7.26 0.96 0.32
CA PRO A 70 -8.61 0.99 0.90
C PRO A 70 -9.57 1.90 0.11
N ALA A 71 -9.03 2.88 -0.61
CA ALA A 71 -9.75 3.77 -1.51
C ALA A 71 -9.08 3.78 -2.89
N LYS A 72 -9.72 4.44 -3.87
CA LYS A 72 -9.15 4.62 -5.21
C LYS A 72 -7.83 5.40 -5.11
N PRO A 73 -6.68 4.79 -5.46
CA PRO A 73 -5.39 5.39 -5.19
C PRO A 73 -5.06 6.52 -6.16
N ARG A 74 -4.21 7.45 -5.74
CA ARG A 74 -3.75 8.55 -6.58
C ARG A 74 -2.83 8.04 -7.70
N ARG A 75 -2.90 8.66 -8.88
CA ARG A 75 -2.01 8.29 -9.99
C ARG A 75 -0.56 8.59 -9.62
N GLY A 76 0.28 7.55 -9.70
CA GLY A 76 1.72 7.62 -9.43
C GLY A 76 2.10 7.74 -7.95
N SER A 77 1.16 7.52 -7.01
CA SER A 77 1.42 7.43 -5.58
C SER A 77 2.00 6.07 -5.20
N PHE A 78 2.89 6.06 -4.20
CA PHE A 78 3.33 4.87 -3.49
C PHE A 78 3.58 5.32 -2.05
N GLU A 79 2.54 5.24 -1.23
CA GLU A 79 2.55 5.77 0.13
C GLU A 79 2.37 4.62 1.11
N VAL A 80 3.08 4.70 2.23
CA VAL A 80 3.00 3.73 3.31
C VAL A 80 2.76 4.50 4.60
N THR A 81 1.66 4.21 5.26
CA THR A 81 1.27 4.88 6.50
C THR A 81 0.95 3.87 7.58
N LEU A 82 1.33 4.20 8.81
CA LEU A 82 0.90 3.50 10.02
C LEU A 82 -0.25 4.29 10.62
N LEU A 83 -1.43 3.67 10.72
CA LEU A 83 -2.56 4.18 11.47
C LEU A 83 -2.47 3.63 12.89
N ARG A 84 -2.66 4.48 13.90
CA ARG A 84 -2.66 4.11 15.31
C ARG A 84 -4.09 4.14 15.88
N PRO A 85 -4.35 3.43 17.00
CA PRO A 85 -5.65 3.46 17.69
C PRO A 85 -6.07 4.86 18.16
N ASP A 86 -5.09 5.71 18.46
CA ASP A 86 -5.28 7.09 18.94
C ASP A 86 -5.82 8.04 17.85
N GLY A 87 -6.06 7.53 16.63
CA GLY A 87 -6.48 8.31 15.47
C GLY A 87 -5.33 9.06 14.78
N SER A 88 -4.10 8.94 15.29
CA SER A 88 -2.91 9.49 14.65
C SER A 88 -2.42 8.59 13.52
N SER A 89 -1.70 9.20 12.57
CA SER A 89 -1.06 8.47 11.48
C SER A 89 0.40 8.88 11.35
N ALA A 90 1.29 7.91 11.16
CA ALA A 90 2.70 8.14 10.84
C ALA A 90 2.97 7.81 9.37
N GLU A 91 3.66 8.71 8.66
CA GLU A 91 4.14 8.49 7.30
C GLU A 91 5.42 7.64 7.38
N LEU A 92 5.35 6.36 6.98
CA LEU A 92 6.52 5.48 6.91
C LEU A 92 7.29 5.68 5.60
N TRP A 93 6.57 5.97 4.51
CA TRP A 93 7.18 6.26 3.22
C TRP A 93 6.27 7.07 2.31
N THR A 94 6.87 7.97 1.53
CA THR A 94 6.20 8.69 0.44
C THR A 94 7.00 8.62 -0.86
N GLY A 95 6.40 8.01 -1.88
CA GLY A 95 6.94 7.95 -3.23
C GLY A 95 6.62 9.21 -4.04
N ILE A 96 5.66 10.03 -3.60
CA ILE A 96 5.32 11.29 -4.28
C ILE A 96 6.47 12.30 -4.17
N LYS A 97 7.06 12.46 -2.98
CA LYS A 97 8.09 13.49 -2.72
C LYS A 97 9.44 13.17 -3.39
N LYS A 98 9.68 11.92 -3.78
CA LYS A 98 10.94 11.44 -4.39
C LYS A 98 11.11 11.85 -5.87
N GLY A 99 10.14 12.56 -6.45
CA GLY A 99 10.24 13.15 -7.78
C GLY A 99 10.32 12.12 -8.94
N PRO A 100 10.65 12.58 -10.16
CA PRO A 100 11.20 11.74 -11.22
C PRO A 100 12.71 11.59 -10.97
N PRO A 101 13.30 10.39 -10.83
CA PRO A 101 12.99 9.12 -11.49
C PRO A 101 12.07 8.16 -10.72
N ARG A 102 11.28 7.36 -11.46
CA ARG A 102 10.31 6.41 -10.88
C ARG A 102 10.92 5.36 -9.94
N LYS A 103 12.18 4.98 -10.16
CA LYS A 103 12.86 3.96 -9.32
C LYS A 103 12.93 4.38 -7.85
N LEU A 104 13.13 5.68 -7.59
CA LEU A 104 13.25 6.23 -6.23
C LEU A 104 11.91 6.33 -5.49
N LYS A 105 10.78 6.07 -6.16
CA LYS A 105 9.45 6.10 -5.54
C LYS A 105 9.17 4.85 -4.72
N PHE A 106 9.89 3.77 -4.98
CA PHE A 106 9.72 2.51 -4.28
C PHE A 106 10.82 2.41 -3.21
N PRO A 107 10.45 2.17 -1.95
CA PRO A 107 11.44 1.90 -0.92
C PRO A 107 11.98 0.49 -1.07
N ASP A 108 13.12 0.25 -0.43
CA ASP A 108 13.52 -1.11 -0.12
C ASP A 108 12.64 -1.64 1.03
N PRO A 109 12.08 -2.86 0.92
CA PRO A 109 11.26 -3.42 2.00
C PRO A 109 11.85 -3.37 3.41
N PRO A 110 13.15 -3.67 3.64
CA PRO A 110 13.72 -3.57 4.99
C PRO A 110 13.73 -2.14 5.55
N GLU A 111 13.91 -1.11 4.73
CA GLU A 111 13.93 0.30 5.17
C GLU A 111 12.60 0.68 5.84
N VAL A 112 11.48 0.31 5.21
CA VAL A 112 10.14 0.59 5.76
C VAL A 112 9.86 -0.24 7.00
N VAL A 113 10.39 -1.46 7.07
CA VAL A 113 10.24 -2.34 8.23
C VAL A 113 11.01 -1.78 9.44
N GLU A 114 12.24 -1.31 9.23
CA GLU A 114 13.02 -0.63 10.28
C GLU A 114 12.33 0.64 10.75
N GLU A 115 11.78 1.43 9.83
CA GLU A 115 11.02 2.63 10.18
C GLU A 115 9.75 2.27 10.97
N LEU A 116 9.03 1.21 10.59
CA LEU A 116 7.88 0.71 11.33
C LEU A 116 8.25 0.32 12.77
N LYS A 117 9.38 -0.39 12.97
CA LYS A 117 9.84 -0.82 14.30
C LYS A 117 10.02 0.36 15.26
N LYS A 118 10.47 1.52 14.77
CA LYS A 118 10.62 2.74 15.60
C LYS A 118 9.30 3.25 16.18
N TYR A 119 8.19 2.97 15.51
CA TYR A 119 6.85 3.36 15.97
C TYR A 119 6.15 2.29 16.81
N LEU A 120 6.68 1.07 16.83
CA LEU A 120 6.17 -0.06 17.62
C LEU A 120 7.01 -0.34 18.87
N SER A 121 8.18 0.30 19.01
CA SER A 121 9.06 0.22 20.19
C SER A 121 8.67 1.27 21.22
#